data_AF-A0A956DFP2-F1
#
_entry.id   AF-A0A956DFP2-F1
#
_cell.length_a   1.000
_cell.length_b   1.000
_cell.length_c   1.000
_cell.angle_alpha   90.00
_cell.angle_beta   90.00
_cell.angle_gamma   90.00
#
_symmetry.space_group_name_H-M   'P 1'
#
loop_
_entity.id
_entity.type
_entity.pdbx_description
1 polymer ?
#
loop_
_entity_poly.entity_id
_entity_poly.type
_entity_poly.pdbx_seq_one_letter_code
_entity_poly.pdbx_strand_id
1 'polypeptide(L)'
;VCALAGALGRAGASLVGGATAGAFRVRVSAELATPVSIDVAVSDAGFGELEVELDYAGDREDGVLAAAVFAGGDCDEARALSERGDRYRLRGPDDDVVRFVALPADLTYAVVGRLEGSSSAVGWGCVDGVTVSPEAPSRVRVEVDDLPIVVDGDYDATLTFDAPITAEATADELRAFGAAFLSPDPTSVVLDAMERQLLALGDEEGLDALALARDADLELRYAAALESANVGPQAALDALAELVESRLAHLELGGTFSIVEGEAALRFVRMRAGTDDVTEASLGAAFALQGSAGLDASGMLTDFRLGLPLDRVVAHVLTTEASALGLTRREEWVVGAASCARMPALPDLDVCDATCRELACREVTTLLWAGLDLQLSAVTPSRTSLTLVGALDGEITAGEREVSTWSGALEGSWGSAAAVSPEPLVVDVVATRVIP
;
A
#
# COMPACT_ATOMS: atom_id res chain seq x y z
N VAL A 1 49.36 -14.79 -17.29
CA VAL A 1 50.44 -13.83 -17.69
C VAL A 1 50.62 -12.85 -16.54
N CYS A 2 51.79 -12.78 -15.93
CA CYS A 2 52.10 -11.79 -14.89
C CYS A 2 53.08 -10.78 -15.46
N ALA A 3 52.76 -9.49 -15.39
CA ALA A 3 53.68 -8.41 -15.72
C ALA A 3 54.34 -7.92 -14.42
N LEU A 4 55.67 -7.83 -14.41
CA LEU A 4 56.43 -7.19 -13.33
C LEU A 4 56.67 -5.73 -13.72
N ALA A 5 56.25 -4.80 -12.86
CA ALA A 5 56.57 -3.39 -13.02
C ALA A 5 58.05 -3.17 -12.64
N GLY A 6 58.85 -2.68 -13.58
CA GLY A 6 60.22 -2.25 -13.28
C GLY A 6 60.25 -0.95 -12.46
N ALA A 7 61.40 -0.61 -11.89
CA ALA A 7 61.61 0.57 -11.03
C ALA A 7 61.27 1.94 -11.67
N LEU A 8 60.94 1.98 -12.96
CA LEU A 8 60.52 3.16 -13.73
C LEU A 8 59.00 3.21 -13.98
N GLY A 9 58.20 2.34 -13.35
CA GLY A 9 56.74 2.28 -13.55
C GLY A 9 56.31 1.68 -14.89
N ARG A 10 57.22 1.03 -15.63
CA ARG A 10 56.92 0.34 -16.89
C ARG A 10 56.61 -1.13 -16.62
N ALA A 11 55.43 -1.58 -17.04
CA ALA A 11 55.05 -2.98 -17.07
C ALA A 11 55.09 -3.48 -18.51
N GLY A 12 55.66 -4.66 -18.72
CA GLY A 12 55.68 -5.34 -20.02
C GLY A 12 55.15 -6.76 -19.87
N ALA A 13 54.32 -7.19 -20.82
CA ALA A 13 53.88 -8.57 -20.95
C ALA A 13 54.12 -9.02 -22.39
N SER A 14 54.60 -10.24 -22.57
CA SER A 14 54.70 -10.89 -23.88
C SER A 14 53.59 -11.92 -23.99
N LEU A 15 52.81 -11.82 -25.05
CA LEU A 15 51.76 -12.76 -25.42
C LEU A 15 52.22 -13.47 -26.69
N VAL A 16 52.28 -14.80 -26.66
CA VAL A 16 52.55 -15.61 -27.84
C VAL A 16 51.22 -16.17 -28.32
N GLY A 17 50.87 -15.85 -29.57
CA GLY A 17 49.66 -16.36 -30.18
C GLY A 17 49.66 -17.87 -30.33
N GLY A 18 48.54 -18.52 -30.00
CA GLY A 18 48.32 -19.94 -30.28
C GLY A 18 47.91 -20.19 -31.74
N ALA A 19 47.60 -21.44 -32.09
CA ALA A 19 47.10 -21.83 -33.42
C ALA A 19 45.63 -21.47 -33.68
N THR A 20 44.98 -20.80 -32.73
CA THR A 20 43.57 -20.37 -32.78
C THR A 20 43.52 -18.90 -32.42
N ALA A 21 42.71 -18.11 -33.12
CA ALA A 21 42.51 -16.72 -32.72
C ALA A 21 41.86 -16.61 -31.34
N GLY A 22 42.11 -15.48 -30.70
CA GLY A 22 41.56 -15.19 -29.38
C GLY A 22 41.74 -13.72 -28.99
N ALA A 23 40.89 -13.28 -28.08
CA ALA A 23 40.98 -11.97 -27.43
C ALA A 23 41.32 -12.14 -25.95
N PHE A 24 42.11 -11.23 -25.41
CA PHE A 24 42.59 -11.24 -24.02
C PHE A 24 42.47 -9.83 -23.44
N ARG A 25 42.03 -9.71 -22.19
CA ARG A 25 42.13 -8.45 -21.44
C ARG A 25 43.36 -8.49 -20.53
N VAL A 26 44.31 -7.61 -20.80
CA VAL A 26 45.50 -7.41 -19.95
C VAL A 26 45.21 -6.32 -18.93
N ARG A 27 45.07 -6.70 -17.66
CA ARG A 27 44.89 -5.77 -16.54
C ARG A 27 46.22 -5.48 -15.86
N VAL A 28 46.54 -4.20 -15.69
CA VAL A 28 47.71 -3.72 -14.93
C VAL A 28 47.19 -3.00 -13.68
N SER A 29 47.67 -3.41 -12.52
CA SER A 29 47.29 -2.84 -11.22
C SER A 29 48.53 -2.61 -10.35
N ALA A 30 48.49 -1.57 -9.51
CA ALA A 30 49.49 -1.30 -8.50
C ALA A 30 48.81 -0.88 -7.19
N GLU A 31 49.51 -1.01 -6.07
CA GLU A 31 49.01 -0.59 -4.76
C GLU A 31 48.72 0.93 -4.79
N LEU A 32 47.48 1.32 -4.43
CA LEU A 32 46.96 2.70 -4.46
C LEU A 32 46.76 3.33 -5.86
N ALA A 33 46.78 2.56 -6.95
CA ALA A 33 46.51 3.07 -8.30
C ALA A 33 45.24 2.45 -8.92
N THR A 34 44.48 3.26 -9.66
CA THR A 34 43.35 2.77 -10.47
C THR A 34 43.88 1.80 -11.53
N PRO A 35 43.38 0.56 -11.60
CA PRO A 35 43.84 -0.42 -12.57
C PRO A 35 43.51 0.04 -14.00
N VAL A 36 44.44 -0.17 -14.92
CA VAL A 36 44.25 0.07 -16.36
C VAL A 36 44.11 -1.28 -17.05
N SER A 37 43.26 -1.36 -18.07
CA SER A 37 43.11 -2.56 -18.90
C SER A 37 43.34 -2.26 -20.37
N ILE A 38 43.93 -3.22 -21.07
CA ILE A 38 44.21 -3.18 -22.51
C ILE A 38 43.67 -4.47 -23.11
N ASP A 39 42.81 -4.37 -24.11
CA ASP A 39 42.35 -5.53 -24.87
C ASP A 39 43.36 -5.85 -25.98
N VAL A 40 43.82 -7.10 -26.02
CA VAL A 40 44.79 -7.63 -26.99
C VAL A 40 44.12 -8.76 -27.76
N ALA A 41 44.25 -8.76 -29.07
CA ALA A 41 43.77 -9.85 -29.91
C ALA A 41 44.93 -10.49 -30.67
N VAL A 42 44.79 -11.79 -30.95
CA VAL A 42 45.73 -12.59 -31.75
C VAL A 42 44.92 -13.29 -32.84
N SER A 43 45.35 -13.19 -34.10
CA SER A 43 44.78 -13.90 -35.25
C SER A 43 45.84 -14.12 -36.32
N ASP A 44 45.80 -15.26 -37.01
CA ASP A 44 46.60 -15.56 -38.19
C ASP A 44 45.90 -15.14 -39.50
N ALA A 45 44.59 -14.88 -39.46
CA ALA A 45 43.80 -14.31 -40.54
C ALA A 45 43.83 -12.77 -40.59
N GLY A 46 44.47 -12.13 -39.60
CA GLY A 46 44.57 -10.68 -39.48
C GLY A 46 43.47 -10.06 -38.64
N PHE A 47 43.42 -8.72 -38.62
CA PHE A 47 42.45 -7.96 -37.83
C PHE A 47 41.75 -6.94 -38.70
N GLY A 48 40.46 -6.75 -38.45
CA GLY A 48 39.68 -5.70 -39.09
C GLY A 48 39.06 -4.72 -38.12
N GLU A 49 38.29 -3.82 -38.70
CA GLU A 49 37.47 -2.83 -38.02
C GLU A 49 35.99 -3.16 -38.24
N LEU A 50 35.20 -2.98 -37.18
CA LEU A 50 33.76 -3.09 -37.20
C LEU A 50 33.15 -1.74 -36.80
N GLU A 51 32.34 -1.17 -37.69
CA GLU A 51 31.51 0.01 -37.43
C GLU A 51 30.08 -0.47 -37.13
N VAL A 52 29.58 -0.14 -35.94
CA VAL A 52 28.24 -0.49 -35.48
C VAL A 52 27.36 0.75 -35.53
N GLU A 53 26.37 0.74 -36.40
CA GLU A 53 25.29 1.74 -36.46
C GLU A 53 24.18 1.29 -35.50
N LEU A 54 23.86 2.12 -34.51
CA LEU A 54 22.80 1.85 -33.55
C LEU A 54 21.58 2.69 -33.92
N ASP A 55 20.51 2.00 -34.32
CA ASP A 55 19.22 2.61 -34.63
C ASP A 55 18.29 2.34 -33.45
N TYR A 56 17.80 3.39 -32.80
CA TYR A 56 16.94 3.24 -31.63
C TYR A 56 15.49 3.48 -32.05
N ALA A 57 14.67 2.43 -31.90
CA ALA A 57 13.28 2.42 -32.33
C ALA A 57 12.28 2.50 -31.16
N GLY A 58 12.76 2.63 -29.92
CA GLY A 58 11.94 2.77 -28.72
C GLY A 58 11.52 4.21 -28.38
N ASP A 59 10.83 4.36 -27.24
CA ASP A 59 10.19 5.60 -26.81
C ASP A 59 10.87 6.27 -25.59
N ARG A 60 11.97 5.73 -25.09
CA ARG A 60 12.74 6.30 -23.97
C ARG A 60 13.50 7.55 -24.43
N GLU A 61 13.27 8.64 -23.72
CA GLU A 61 13.94 9.92 -23.99
C GLU A 61 15.37 9.97 -23.42
N ASP A 62 15.64 9.20 -22.37
CA ASP A 62 16.91 9.21 -21.64
C ASP A 62 17.67 7.89 -21.77
N GLY A 63 18.97 8.01 -22.02
CA GLY A 63 19.92 6.91 -22.04
C GLY A 63 21.11 7.16 -22.96
N VAL A 64 22.16 6.36 -22.81
CA VAL A 64 23.32 6.41 -23.70
C VAL A 64 23.40 5.13 -24.49
N LEU A 65 23.29 5.24 -25.81
CA LEU A 65 23.46 4.09 -26.69
C LEU A 65 24.89 3.56 -26.60
N ALA A 66 25.01 2.24 -26.55
CA ALA A 66 26.26 1.52 -26.44
C ALA A 66 26.24 0.30 -27.36
N ALA A 67 27.42 -0.13 -27.78
CA ALA A 67 27.58 -1.40 -28.47
C ALA A 67 28.49 -2.32 -27.66
N ALA A 68 28.19 -3.62 -27.72
CA ALA A 68 29.00 -4.70 -27.21
C ALA A 68 29.24 -5.74 -28.30
N VAL A 69 30.39 -6.42 -28.23
CA VAL A 69 30.78 -7.46 -29.17
C VAL A 69 31.14 -8.72 -28.38
N PHE A 70 30.56 -9.84 -28.76
CA PHE A 70 30.79 -11.17 -28.17
C PHE A 70 31.37 -12.10 -29.25
N ALA A 71 32.58 -12.59 -29.03
CA ALA A 71 33.27 -13.49 -29.96
C ALA A 71 32.75 -14.92 -29.82
N GLY A 72 32.45 -15.56 -30.95
CA GLY A 72 32.00 -16.96 -31.01
C GLY A 72 30.67 -17.22 -30.29
N GLY A 73 29.91 -16.17 -29.97
CA GLY A 73 28.60 -16.25 -29.34
C GLY A 73 27.46 -15.95 -30.32
N ASP A 74 26.25 -16.22 -29.84
CA ASP A 74 24.96 -15.86 -30.41
C ASP A 74 24.28 -14.75 -29.60
N CYS A 75 23.16 -14.23 -30.10
CA CYS A 75 22.31 -13.22 -29.48
C CYS A 75 21.50 -13.80 -28.31
N ASP A 76 22.20 -14.34 -27.31
CA ASP A 76 21.60 -14.71 -26.02
C ASP A 76 21.33 -13.44 -25.20
N GLU A 77 20.06 -13.04 -25.09
CA GLU A 77 19.62 -11.86 -24.35
C GLU A 77 20.06 -11.91 -22.87
N ALA A 78 19.93 -13.05 -22.19
CA ALA A 78 20.24 -13.15 -20.77
C ALA A 78 21.73 -12.90 -20.49
N ARG A 79 22.59 -13.44 -21.35
CA ARG A 79 24.03 -13.16 -21.34
C ARG A 79 24.32 -11.72 -21.75
N ALA A 80 23.69 -11.24 -22.81
CA ALA A 80 23.92 -9.91 -23.38
C ALA A 80 23.51 -8.79 -22.43
N LEU A 81 22.50 -9.00 -21.56
CA LEU A 81 22.06 -8.04 -20.54
C LEU A 81 22.93 -8.07 -19.29
N SER A 82 23.36 -9.27 -18.85
CA SER A 82 24.18 -9.45 -17.63
C SER A 82 25.66 -9.14 -17.80
N GLU A 83 26.21 -9.34 -19.01
CA GLU A 83 27.61 -9.09 -19.33
C GLU A 83 27.78 -7.86 -20.23
N ARG A 84 28.93 -7.20 -20.15
CA ARG A 84 29.28 -6.09 -21.07
C ARG A 84 29.83 -6.56 -22.43
N GLY A 85 30.02 -7.86 -22.61
CA GLY A 85 30.71 -8.43 -23.76
C GLY A 85 32.23 -8.37 -23.70
N ASP A 86 32.86 -9.02 -24.67
CA ASP A 86 34.33 -9.08 -24.78
C ASP A 86 34.90 -7.67 -25.00
N ARG A 87 34.17 -6.87 -25.79
CA ARG A 87 34.43 -5.45 -25.97
C ARG A 87 33.15 -4.65 -25.86
N TYR A 88 33.27 -3.47 -25.27
CA TYR A 88 32.15 -2.59 -24.95
C TYR A 88 32.53 -1.14 -25.17
N ARG A 89 31.66 -0.36 -25.80
CA ARG A 89 31.84 1.08 -25.98
C ARG A 89 30.50 1.82 -25.97
N LEU A 90 30.49 2.95 -25.27
CA LEU A 90 29.41 3.94 -25.37
C LEU A 90 29.57 4.69 -26.71
N ARG A 91 28.44 5.04 -27.33
CA ARG A 91 28.40 5.96 -28.47
C ARG A 91 28.68 7.38 -27.96
N GLY A 92 29.62 8.07 -28.58
CA GLY A 92 29.86 9.48 -28.30
C GLY A 92 28.64 10.33 -28.67
N PRO A 93 28.46 11.52 -28.08
CA PRO A 93 27.32 12.39 -28.36
C PRO A 93 27.28 12.88 -29.82
N ASP A 94 28.44 12.96 -30.47
CA ASP A 94 28.60 13.40 -31.87
C ASP A 94 28.93 12.24 -32.82
N ASP A 95 28.90 10.99 -32.34
CA ASP A 95 29.27 9.82 -33.14
C ASP A 95 28.03 9.15 -33.75
N ASP A 96 28.03 8.98 -35.08
CA ASP A 96 26.98 8.22 -35.78
C ASP A 96 27.15 6.69 -35.64
N VAL A 97 28.37 6.24 -35.32
CA VAL A 97 28.72 4.80 -35.26
C VAL A 97 29.67 4.50 -34.09
N VAL A 98 29.51 3.32 -33.49
CA VAL A 98 30.46 2.78 -32.50
C VAL A 98 31.51 1.94 -33.21
N ARG A 99 32.79 2.30 -33.07
CA ARG A 99 33.90 1.62 -33.75
C ARG A 99 34.64 0.65 -32.84
N PHE A 100 34.81 -0.58 -33.30
CA PHE A 100 35.71 -1.58 -32.73
C PHE A 100 36.84 -1.88 -33.69
N VAL A 101 38.07 -1.53 -33.30
CA VAL A 101 39.28 -1.76 -34.09
C VAL A 101 40.02 -3.02 -33.62
N ALA A 102 40.80 -3.65 -34.48
CA ALA A 102 41.63 -4.81 -34.12
C ALA A 102 40.81 -6.02 -33.61
N LEU A 103 39.72 -6.34 -34.31
CA LEU A 103 38.95 -7.58 -34.10
C LEU A 103 39.50 -8.69 -35.00
N PRO A 104 39.78 -9.90 -34.48
CA PRO A 104 40.14 -11.08 -35.29
C PRO A 104 39.19 -11.33 -36.46
N ALA A 105 39.72 -11.49 -37.67
CA ALA A 105 38.93 -11.69 -38.88
C ALA A 105 38.39 -13.12 -39.06
N ASP A 106 39.00 -14.10 -38.39
CA ASP A 106 38.61 -15.52 -38.43
C ASP A 106 37.55 -15.89 -37.40
N LEU A 107 37.05 -14.93 -36.61
CA LEU A 107 35.96 -15.12 -35.66
C LEU A 107 34.66 -14.52 -36.20
N THR A 108 33.55 -15.14 -35.81
CA THR A 108 32.21 -14.56 -35.92
C THR A 108 31.83 -13.90 -34.61
N TYR A 109 31.03 -12.84 -34.70
CA TYR A 109 30.61 -12.06 -33.54
C TYR A 109 29.10 -11.95 -33.46
N ALA A 110 28.57 -11.96 -32.24
CA ALA A 110 27.30 -11.35 -31.93
C ALA A 110 27.55 -9.89 -31.55
N VAL A 111 26.80 -8.98 -32.17
CA VAL A 111 26.90 -7.53 -31.94
C VAL A 111 25.62 -7.07 -31.29
N VAL A 112 25.76 -6.57 -30.07
CA VAL A 112 24.64 -6.16 -29.21
C VAL A 112 24.61 -4.64 -29.13
N GLY A 113 23.46 -4.06 -29.43
CA GLY A 113 23.13 -2.68 -29.10
C GLY A 113 22.45 -2.61 -27.73
N ARG A 114 22.80 -1.62 -26.92
CA ARG A 114 22.21 -1.39 -25.60
C ARG A 114 21.86 0.08 -25.47
N LEU A 115 20.70 0.37 -24.89
CA LEU A 115 20.42 1.69 -24.35
C LEU A 115 20.72 1.65 -22.85
N GLU A 116 21.78 2.33 -22.41
CA GLU A 116 22.18 2.33 -21.00
C GLU A 116 21.41 3.41 -20.23
N GLY A 117 20.69 2.98 -19.20
CA GLY A 117 20.03 3.84 -18.23
C GLY A 117 20.93 4.22 -17.06
N SER A 118 20.32 4.73 -15.98
CA SER A 118 21.03 5.16 -14.76
C SER A 118 21.64 3.99 -13.99
N SER A 119 20.95 2.84 -13.97
CA SER A 119 21.30 1.67 -13.16
C SER A 119 21.55 0.39 -13.99
N SER A 120 20.89 0.26 -15.15
CA SER A 120 20.96 -0.92 -16.01
C SER A 120 20.59 -0.58 -17.46
N ALA A 121 20.71 -1.57 -18.38
CA ALA A 121 20.20 -1.38 -19.74
C ALA A 121 18.67 -1.30 -19.73
N VAL A 122 18.14 -0.28 -20.42
CA VAL A 122 16.72 0.01 -20.60
C VAL A 122 16.22 -0.36 -22.00
N GLY A 123 17.14 -0.65 -22.92
CA GLY A 123 16.84 -1.12 -24.27
C GLY A 123 17.93 -2.06 -24.79
N TRP A 124 17.56 -2.92 -25.74
CA TRP A 124 18.44 -3.97 -26.27
C TRP A 124 18.11 -4.28 -27.73
N GLY A 125 19.14 -4.73 -28.45
CA GLY A 125 19.03 -5.27 -29.79
C GLY A 125 20.26 -6.08 -30.14
N CYS A 126 20.17 -6.99 -31.10
CA CYS A 126 21.31 -7.85 -31.44
C CYS A 126 21.32 -8.33 -32.88
N VAL A 127 22.53 -8.50 -33.44
CA VAL A 127 22.79 -9.13 -34.74
C VAL A 127 23.84 -10.22 -34.62
N ASP A 128 23.49 -11.41 -35.10
CA ASP A 128 24.33 -12.61 -35.07
C ASP A 128 25.21 -12.77 -36.30
N GLY A 129 26.27 -13.57 -36.14
CA GLY A 129 27.08 -14.08 -37.25
C GLY A 129 27.87 -13.01 -38.00
N VAL A 130 28.17 -11.89 -37.35
CA VAL A 130 28.90 -10.78 -37.95
C VAL A 130 30.36 -11.19 -38.15
N THR A 131 30.82 -11.16 -39.40
CA THR A 131 32.22 -11.41 -39.76
C THR A 131 32.97 -10.10 -39.97
N VAL A 132 34.24 -10.05 -39.59
CA VAL A 132 35.08 -8.86 -39.75
C VAL A 132 36.11 -9.08 -40.87
N SER A 133 36.16 -8.16 -41.83
CA SER A 133 37.14 -8.19 -42.92
C SER A 133 38.46 -7.50 -42.51
N PRO A 134 39.63 -8.09 -42.81
CA PRO A 134 40.93 -7.44 -42.60
C PRO A 134 41.26 -6.39 -43.68
N GLU A 135 40.52 -6.36 -44.78
CA GLU A 135 40.80 -5.49 -45.94
C GLU A 135 40.04 -4.16 -45.90
N ALA A 136 38.88 -4.13 -45.25
CA ALA A 136 38.03 -2.94 -45.16
C ALA A 136 37.13 -2.98 -43.89
N PRO A 137 36.70 -1.81 -43.37
CA PRO A 137 35.75 -1.75 -42.27
C PRO A 137 34.46 -2.50 -42.59
N SER A 138 34.07 -3.41 -41.71
CA SER A 138 32.79 -4.11 -41.75
C SER A 138 31.74 -3.25 -41.09
N ARG A 139 30.52 -3.23 -41.63
CA ARG A 139 29.42 -2.40 -41.10
C ARG A 139 28.25 -3.28 -40.72
N VAL A 140 27.69 -3.02 -39.55
CA VAL A 140 26.47 -3.67 -39.08
C VAL A 140 25.54 -2.62 -38.50
N ARG A 141 24.25 -2.75 -38.77
CA ARG A 141 23.19 -1.97 -38.14
C ARG A 141 22.50 -2.85 -37.11
N VAL A 142 22.36 -2.35 -35.89
CA VAL A 142 21.60 -2.99 -34.83
C VAL A 142 20.45 -2.08 -34.47
N GLU A 143 19.24 -2.59 -34.66
CA GLU A 143 18.01 -1.97 -34.17
C GLU A 143 17.89 -2.28 -32.67
N VAL A 144 17.68 -1.26 -31.86
CA VAL A 144 17.58 -1.32 -30.40
C VAL A 144 16.16 -0.93 -30.00
N ASP A 145 15.48 -1.85 -29.32
CA ASP A 145 14.12 -1.66 -28.81
C ASP A 145 14.11 -1.52 -27.29
N ASP A 146 13.00 -1.04 -26.76
CA ASP A 146 12.82 -0.94 -25.32
C ASP A 146 12.69 -2.31 -24.65
N LEU A 147 13.40 -2.46 -23.55
CA LEU A 147 13.19 -3.61 -22.68
C LEU A 147 11.87 -3.44 -21.91
N PRO A 148 11.17 -4.55 -21.61
CA PRO A 148 9.94 -4.51 -20.84
C PRO A 148 10.12 -3.78 -19.49
N ILE A 149 9.09 -3.02 -19.14
CA ILE A 149 8.96 -2.38 -17.82
C ILE A 149 8.84 -3.47 -16.75
N VAL A 150 9.48 -3.24 -15.61
CA VAL A 150 9.47 -4.12 -14.45
C VAL A 150 8.51 -3.57 -13.41
N VAL A 151 7.44 -4.30 -13.15
CA VAL A 151 6.40 -3.95 -12.16
C VAL A 151 6.66 -4.59 -10.79
N ASP A 152 7.42 -5.68 -10.75
CA ASP A 152 7.71 -6.43 -9.52
C ASP A 152 8.53 -5.59 -8.53
N GLY A 153 8.14 -5.61 -7.26
CA GLY A 153 8.76 -4.84 -6.19
C GLY A 153 7.82 -4.59 -5.01
N ASP A 154 8.38 -3.99 -3.96
CA ASP A 154 7.62 -3.52 -2.79
C ASP A 154 7.30 -2.04 -2.92
N TYR A 155 6.09 -1.64 -2.57
CA TYR A 155 5.60 -0.28 -2.64
C TYR A 155 4.92 0.12 -1.33
N ASP A 156 5.18 1.35 -0.84
CA ASP A 156 4.39 1.98 0.21
C ASP A 156 3.14 2.58 -0.41
N ALA A 157 1.97 2.11 0.02
CA ALA A 157 0.68 2.34 -0.62
C ALA A 157 -0.30 3.03 0.32
N THR A 158 -1.02 4.01 -0.24
CA THR A 158 -2.13 4.72 0.40
C THR A 158 -3.38 4.54 -0.45
N LEU A 159 -4.48 4.13 0.19
CA LEU A 159 -5.83 4.10 -0.39
C LEU A 159 -6.67 5.17 0.29
N THR A 160 -7.38 6.00 -0.47
CA THR A 160 -8.31 7.01 0.07
C THR A 160 -9.67 6.86 -0.60
N PHE A 161 -10.75 6.85 0.19
CA PHE A 161 -12.09 6.74 -0.36
C PHE A 161 -13.20 7.33 0.52
N ASP A 162 -14.27 7.72 -0.18
CA ASP A 162 -15.47 8.33 0.38
C ASP A 162 -16.59 7.30 0.42
N ALA A 163 -17.22 7.15 1.58
CA ALA A 163 -18.33 6.23 1.76
C ALA A 163 -19.50 6.86 2.54
N PRO A 164 -19.99 8.06 2.16
CA PRO A 164 -20.97 8.80 2.95
C PRO A 164 -22.31 8.07 3.09
N ILE A 165 -22.82 7.42 2.03
CA ILE A 165 -24.11 6.70 2.11
C ILE A 165 -23.92 5.42 2.92
N THR A 166 -22.76 4.76 2.80
CA THR A 166 -22.43 3.61 3.65
C THR A 166 -22.33 4.00 5.12
N ALA A 167 -21.76 5.17 5.41
CA ALA A 167 -21.64 5.71 6.75
C ALA A 167 -23.01 6.06 7.36
N GLU A 168 -23.87 6.77 6.61
CA GLU A 168 -25.25 7.09 7.00
C GLU A 168 -26.06 5.81 7.27
N ALA A 169 -26.01 4.83 6.37
CA ALA A 169 -26.71 3.56 6.55
C ALA A 169 -26.22 2.79 7.79
N THR A 170 -24.92 2.86 8.10
CA THR A 170 -24.36 2.23 9.31
C THR A 170 -24.84 2.94 10.58
N ALA A 171 -24.90 4.27 10.55
CA ALA A 171 -25.43 5.06 11.67
C ALA A 171 -26.92 4.78 11.92
N ASP A 172 -27.71 4.64 10.86
CA ASP A 172 -29.12 4.27 10.96
C ASP A 172 -29.33 2.85 11.49
N GLU A 173 -28.49 1.89 11.08
CA GLU A 173 -28.49 0.53 11.65
C GLU A 173 -28.19 0.55 13.16
N LEU A 174 -27.20 1.35 13.60
CA LEU A 174 -26.89 1.54 15.01
C LEU A 174 -28.06 2.15 15.78
N ARG A 175 -28.68 3.22 15.25
CA ARG A 175 -29.86 3.87 15.84
C ARG A 175 -31.03 2.88 15.96
N ALA A 176 -31.30 2.12 14.90
CA ALA A 176 -32.37 1.13 14.88
C ALA A 176 -32.15 0.01 15.91
N PHE A 177 -30.92 -0.48 16.05
CA PHE A 177 -30.59 -1.45 17.09
C PHE A 177 -30.77 -0.88 18.49
N GLY A 178 -30.22 0.31 18.75
CA GLY A 178 -30.31 0.92 20.07
C GLY A 178 -31.76 1.26 20.45
N ALA A 179 -32.58 1.69 19.49
CA ALA A 179 -34.02 1.88 19.70
C ALA A 179 -34.73 0.57 20.08
N ALA A 180 -34.36 -0.56 19.44
CA ALA A 180 -34.89 -1.86 19.81
C ALA A 180 -34.44 -2.31 21.21
N PHE A 181 -33.19 -2.01 21.60
CA PHE A 181 -32.67 -2.29 22.93
C PHE A 181 -33.37 -1.46 24.01
N LEU A 182 -33.67 -0.20 23.70
CA LEU A 182 -34.33 0.75 24.60
C LEU A 182 -35.87 0.68 24.52
N SER A 183 -36.43 -0.37 23.92
CA SER A 183 -37.88 -0.57 23.81
C SER A 183 -38.50 -1.02 25.15
N PRO A 184 -39.74 -0.59 25.49
CA PRO A 184 -40.66 0.24 24.69
C PRO A 184 -40.30 1.72 24.65
N ASP A 185 -39.58 2.24 25.65
CA ASP A 185 -39.04 3.59 25.65
C ASP A 185 -37.77 3.72 26.53
N PRO A 186 -36.80 4.59 26.16
CA PRO A 186 -35.55 4.74 26.91
C PRO A 186 -35.72 5.20 28.35
N THR A 187 -36.79 5.96 28.64
CA THR A 187 -37.02 6.56 29.97
C THR A 187 -37.41 5.47 30.96
N SER A 188 -38.32 4.58 30.58
CA SER A 188 -38.71 3.41 31.37
C SER A 188 -37.51 2.54 31.71
N VAL A 189 -36.62 2.27 30.75
CA VAL A 189 -35.42 1.47 30.99
C VAL A 189 -34.51 2.10 32.06
N VAL A 190 -34.38 3.43 32.04
CA VAL A 190 -33.61 4.17 33.06
C VAL A 190 -34.33 4.18 34.41
N LEU A 191 -35.65 4.38 34.45
CA LEU A 191 -36.44 4.36 35.68
C LEU A 191 -36.43 2.96 36.33
N ASP A 192 -36.51 1.89 35.53
CA ASP A 192 -36.37 0.51 36.00
C ASP A 192 -34.98 0.26 36.60
N ALA A 193 -33.94 0.89 36.05
CA ALA A 193 -32.61 0.85 36.63
C ALA A 193 -32.55 1.63 37.95
N MET A 194 -33.21 2.79 38.07
CA MET A 194 -33.32 3.52 39.34
C MET A 194 -34.05 2.70 40.40
N GLU A 195 -35.15 2.02 40.05
CA GLU A 195 -35.84 1.08 40.94
C GLU A 195 -34.91 -0.02 41.45
N ARG A 196 -34.11 -0.63 40.56
CA ARG A 196 -33.11 -1.63 40.97
C ARG A 196 -32.07 -1.06 41.94
N GLN A 197 -31.62 0.19 41.73
CA GLN A 197 -30.69 0.85 42.64
C GLN A 197 -31.32 1.14 44.01
N LEU A 198 -32.55 1.66 44.05
CA LEU A 198 -33.29 1.88 45.30
C LEU A 198 -33.53 0.57 46.07
N LEU A 199 -33.88 -0.51 45.35
CA LEU A 199 -34.05 -1.83 45.92
C LEU A 199 -32.74 -2.39 46.50
N ALA A 200 -31.61 -2.18 45.82
CA ALA A 200 -30.29 -2.57 46.32
C ALA A 200 -29.88 -1.79 47.59
N LEU A 201 -30.37 -0.56 47.74
CA LEU A 201 -30.15 0.29 48.92
C LEU A 201 -31.13 -0.01 50.07
N GLY A 202 -32.20 -0.76 49.81
CA GLY A 202 -33.26 -1.05 50.79
C GLY A 202 -34.20 0.15 51.05
N ASP A 203 -34.30 1.08 50.10
CA ASP A 203 -35.14 2.27 50.20
C ASP A 203 -36.59 1.97 49.76
N GLU A 204 -37.36 1.31 50.64
CA GLU A 204 -38.76 0.94 50.37
C GLU A 204 -39.67 2.17 50.15
N GLU A 205 -39.45 3.26 50.90
CA GLU A 205 -40.23 4.49 50.75
C GLU A 205 -39.95 5.16 49.39
N GLY A 206 -38.69 5.19 48.96
CA GLY A 206 -38.30 5.68 47.65
C GLY A 206 -38.90 4.85 46.50
N LEU A 207 -38.97 3.52 46.65
CA LEU A 207 -39.59 2.63 45.68
C LEU A 207 -41.10 2.90 45.54
N ASP A 208 -41.82 2.99 46.66
CA ASP A 208 -43.27 3.27 46.65
C ASP A 208 -43.57 4.65 46.04
N ALA A 209 -42.75 5.65 46.37
CA ALA A 209 -42.89 7.00 45.81
C ALA A 209 -42.58 7.04 44.30
N LEU A 210 -41.57 6.30 43.84
CA LEU A 210 -41.25 6.19 42.42
C LEU A 210 -42.38 5.49 41.65
N ALA A 211 -42.89 4.37 42.16
CA ALA A 211 -44.02 3.64 41.57
C ALA A 211 -45.28 4.53 41.46
N LEU A 212 -45.63 5.25 42.53
CA LEU A 212 -46.77 6.19 42.52
C LEU A 212 -46.57 7.32 41.51
N ALA A 213 -45.34 7.83 41.36
CA ALA A 213 -45.05 8.89 40.40
C ALA A 213 -45.13 8.39 38.95
N ARG A 214 -44.74 7.15 38.67
CA ARG A 214 -44.91 6.50 37.36
C ARG A 214 -46.37 6.39 36.95
N ASP A 215 -47.26 6.08 37.89
CA ASP A 215 -48.71 6.12 37.67
C ASP A 215 -49.26 7.55 37.40
N ALA A 216 -48.47 8.59 37.69
CA ALA A 216 -48.80 10.01 37.55
C ALA A 216 -47.93 10.73 36.50
N ASP A 217 -47.75 10.11 35.33
CA ASP A 217 -47.07 10.67 34.15
C ASP A 217 -45.59 11.06 34.37
N LEU A 218 -44.88 10.44 35.32
CA LEU A 218 -43.46 10.71 35.52
C LEU A 218 -42.63 10.39 34.26
N GLU A 219 -42.93 9.29 33.56
CA GLU A 219 -42.21 8.88 32.35
C GLU A 219 -42.22 9.98 31.28
N LEU A 220 -43.38 10.56 30.99
CA LEU A 220 -43.50 11.64 30.00
C LEU A 220 -42.72 12.89 30.44
N ARG A 221 -42.85 13.30 31.71
CA ARG A 221 -42.17 14.49 32.24
C ARG A 221 -40.65 14.29 32.28
N TYR A 222 -40.20 13.09 32.62
CA TYR A 222 -38.78 12.77 32.71
C TYR A 222 -38.15 12.59 31.33
N ALA A 223 -38.85 11.99 30.38
CA ALA A 223 -38.42 11.91 28.98
C ALA A 223 -38.11 13.31 28.42
N ALA A 224 -39.01 14.28 28.63
CA ALA A 224 -38.80 15.66 28.21
C ALA A 224 -37.59 16.32 28.91
N ALA A 225 -37.33 15.97 30.18
CA ALA A 225 -36.16 16.46 30.91
C ALA A 225 -34.85 15.87 30.38
N LEU A 226 -34.83 14.58 30.03
CA LEU A 226 -33.68 13.89 29.43
C LEU A 226 -33.36 14.45 28.04
N GLU A 227 -34.38 14.61 27.20
CA GLU A 227 -34.25 15.18 25.85
C GLU A 227 -33.73 16.62 25.90
N SER A 228 -34.32 17.47 26.75
CA SER A 228 -33.89 18.87 26.93
C SER A 228 -32.44 19.00 27.40
N ALA A 229 -31.98 18.08 28.26
CA ALA A 229 -30.61 18.07 28.75
C ALA A 229 -29.63 17.38 27.79
N ASN A 230 -30.13 16.66 26.78
CA ASN A 230 -29.37 15.76 25.91
C ASN A 230 -28.47 14.80 26.71
N VAL A 231 -29.09 14.03 27.61
CA VAL A 231 -28.40 13.06 28.48
C VAL A 231 -29.09 11.70 28.49
N GLY A 232 -28.36 10.69 28.95
CA GLY A 232 -28.85 9.33 29.10
C GLY A 232 -28.45 8.39 27.95
N PRO A 233 -28.95 7.15 27.96
CA PRO A 233 -28.57 6.12 26.98
C PRO A 233 -28.89 6.48 25.53
N GLN A 234 -30.01 7.18 25.29
CA GLN A 234 -30.40 7.65 23.95
C GLN A 234 -29.39 8.67 23.42
N ALA A 235 -29.01 9.67 24.23
CA ALA A 235 -27.99 10.65 23.83
C ALA A 235 -26.64 10.01 23.53
N ALA A 236 -26.26 8.95 24.26
CA ALA A 236 -25.04 8.18 23.99
C ALA A 236 -25.10 7.45 22.64
N LEU A 237 -26.27 6.86 22.32
CA LEU A 237 -26.49 6.18 21.05
C LEU A 237 -26.43 7.16 19.87
N ASP A 238 -27.08 8.31 19.98
CA ASP A 238 -27.10 9.33 18.94
C ASP A 238 -25.69 9.88 18.70
N ALA A 239 -24.95 10.19 19.77
CA ALA A 239 -23.55 10.61 19.69
C ALA A 239 -22.65 9.53 19.07
N LEU A 240 -22.87 8.25 19.40
CA LEU A 240 -22.15 7.13 18.79
C LEU A 240 -22.43 7.03 17.29
N ALA A 241 -23.71 7.10 16.90
CA ALA A 241 -24.11 7.01 15.51
C ALA A 241 -23.53 8.18 14.69
N GLU A 242 -23.62 9.42 15.20
CA GLU A 242 -23.03 10.60 14.58
C GLU A 242 -21.50 10.50 14.44
N LEU A 243 -20.82 9.98 15.46
CA LEU A 243 -19.38 9.76 15.40
C LEU A 243 -19.04 8.75 14.30
N VAL A 244 -19.73 7.61 14.26
CA VAL A 244 -19.49 6.56 13.26
C VAL A 244 -19.77 7.09 11.85
N GLU A 245 -20.88 7.81 11.66
CA GLU A 245 -21.25 8.45 10.40
C GLU A 245 -20.16 9.40 9.90
N SER A 246 -19.71 10.31 10.77
CA SER A 246 -18.69 11.31 10.45
C SER A 246 -17.34 10.69 10.11
N ARG A 247 -16.94 9.64 10.84
CA ARG A 247 -15.61 9.03 10.69
C ARG A 247 -15.55 7.99 9.57
N LEU A 248 -16.63 7.27 9.30
CA LEU A 248 -16.69 6.30 8.19
C LEU A 248 -16.87 6.96 6.82
N ALA A 249 -17.37 8.19 6.77
CA ALA A 249 -17.58 8.90 5.51
C ALA A 249 -16.28 9.10 4.70
N HIS A 250 -15.12 9.12 5.38
CA HIS A 250 -13.82 9.37 4.79
C HIS A 250 -12.78 8.44 5.42
N LEU A 251 -12.26 7.49 4.64
CA LEU A 251 -11.28 6.51 5.09
C LEU A 251 -10.00 6.60 4.26
N GLU A 252 -8.87 6.55 4.96
CA GLU A 252 -7.55 6.41 4.36
C GLU A 252 -6.83 5.21 4.98
N LEU A 253 -6.25 4.36 4.14
CA LEU A 253 -5.51 3.16 4.55
C LEU A 253 -4.06 3.27 4.06
N GLY A 254 -3.10 3.07 4.96
CA GLY A 254 -1.65 3.08 4.64
C GLY A 254 -1.01 1.71 4.88
N GLY A 255 -0.17 1.26 3.94
CA GLY A 255 0.31 -0.12 3.91
C GLY A 255 1.37 -0.40 2.87
N THR A 256 1.59 -1.69 2.58
CA THR A 256 2.53 -2.14 1.56
C THR A 256 1.83 -2.95 0.47
N PHE A 257 2.19 -2.70 -0.78
CA PHE A 257 1.90 -3.54 -1.94
C PHE A 257 3.18 -4.27 -2.35
N SER A 258 3.16 -5.60 -2.29
CA SER A 258 4.26 -6.44 -2.75
C SER A 258 3.84 -7.13 -4.03
N ILE A 259 4.46 -6.78 -5.16
CA ILE A 259 4.16 -7.35 -6.47
C ILE A 259 5.25 -8.35 -6.85
N VAL A 260 4.86 -9.59 -7.12
CA VAL A 260 5.76 -10.67 -7.55
C VAL A 260 5.08 -11.44 -8.68
N GLU A 261 5.74 -11.53 -9.85
CA GLU A 261 5.23 -12.25 -11.02
C GLU A 261 3.80 -11.82 -11.43
N GLY A 262 3.48 -10.53 -11.25
CA GLY A 262 2.15 -9.98 -11.56
C GLY A 262 1.06 -10.25 -10.51
N GLU A 263 1.38 -10.90 -9.39
CA GLU A 263 0.48 -11.02 -8.24
C GLU A 263 0.84 -10.01 -7.15
N ALA A 264 -0.14 -9.25 -6.68
CA ALA A 264 0.03 -8.25 -5.63
C ALA A 264 -0.51 -8.78 -4.29
N ALA A 265 0.36 -8.84 -3.28
CA ALA A 265 -0.02 -9.03 -1.89
C ALA A 265 -0.13 -7.67 -1.18
N LEU A 266 -1.24 -7.47 -0.47
CA LEU A 266 -1.57 -6.19 0.16
C LEU A 266 -1.56 -6.34 1.67
N ARG A 267 -0.87 -5.44 2.38
CA ARG A 267 -0.89 -5.39 3.85
C ARG A 267 -1.00 -3.94 4.34
N PHE A 268 -2.16 -3.58 4.87
CA PHE A 268 -2.38 -2.27 5.47
C PHE A 268 -2.23 -2.32 6.99
N VAL A 269 -1.38 -1.43 7.50
CA VAL A 269 -0.99 -1.35 8.91
C VAL A 269 -1.29 0.01 9.53
N ARG A 270 -1.91 0.90 8.74
CA ARG A 270 -2.44 2.19 9.18
C ARG A 270 -3.84 2.41 8.61
N MET A 271 -4.72 2.96 9.42
CA MET A 271 -6.04 3.42 9.01
C MET A 271 -6.31 4.78 9.65
N ARG A 272 -6.78 5.72 8.86
CA ARG A 272 -7.20 7.04 9.30
C ARG A 272 -8.69 7.18 8.98
N ALA A 273 -9.46 7.46 10.02
CA ALA A 273 -10.89 7.74 9.94
C ALA A 273 -11.09 9.09 10.64
N GLY A 274 -11.19 10.17 9.87
CA GLY A 274 -11.18 11.53 10.40
C GLY A 274 -9.80 12.15 10.65
N THR A 275 -9.55 12.64 11.86
CA THR A 275 -8.38 13.51 12.15
C THR A 275 -7.13 12.78 12.62
N ASP A 276 -7.27 11.56 13.15
CA ASP A 276 -6.19 10.83 13.81
C ASP A 276 -5.90 9.50 13.12
N ASP A 277 -4.62 9.12 13.11
CA ASP A 277 -4.14 7.87 12.52
C ASP A 277 -4.15 6.75 13.56
N VAL A 278 -4.66 5.59 13.16
CA VAL A 278 -4.58 4.33 13.90
C VAL A 278 -3.53 3.45 13.24
N THR A 279 -2.68 2.81 14.04
CA THR A 279 -1.60 1.96 13.54
C THR A 279 -1.63 0.56 14.16
N GLU A 280 -1.00 -0.40 13.48
CA GLU A 280 -0.77 -1.73 14.05
C GLU A 280 -0.05 -1.65 15.40
N ALA A 281 0.84 -0.68 15.59
CA ALA A 281 1.54 -0.48 16.86
C ALA A 281 0.60 -0.10 18.01
N SER A 282 -0.49 0.63 17.73
CA SER A 282 -1.46 1.02 18.76
C SER A 282 -2.48 -0.08 19.08
N LEU A 283 -2.77 -0.98 18.15
CA LEU A 283 -3.86 -1.96 18.28
C LEU A 283 -3.43 -3.44 18.21
N GLY A 284 -2.16 -3.72 17.91
CA GLY A 284 -1.59 -5.06 17.78
C GLY A 284 -1.80 -5.69 16.40
N ALA A 285 -1.12 -6.82 16.16
CA ALA A 285 -1.02 -7.46 14.84
C ALA A 285 -2.34 -7.95 14.22
N ALA A 286 -3.39 -8.12 15.04
CA ALA A 286 -4.73 -8.45 14.55
C ALA A 286 -5.38 -7.29 13.76
N PHE A 287 -4.80 -6.09 13.83
CA PHE A 287 -5.19 -4.92 13.06
C PHE A 287 -4.88 -5.03 11.57
N ALA A 288 -3.79 -5.71 11.20
CA ALA A 288 -3.29 -5.68 9.84
C ALA A 288 -4.37 -6.19 8.86
N LEU A 289 -4.80 -5.30 7.96
CA LEU A 289 -5.75 -5.63 6.91
C LEU A 289 -4.97 -6.28 5.77
N GLN A 290 -5.47 -7.39 5.28
CA GLN A 290 -4.79 -8.20 4.27
C GLN A 290 -5.66 -8.31 3.03
N GLY A 291 -5.00 -8.31 1.89
CA GLY A 291 -5.66 -8.40 0.61
C GLY A 291 -4.75 -8.97 -0.47
N SER A 292 -5.34 -9.13 -1.64
CA SER A 292 -4.68 -9.58 -2.84
C SER A 292 -5.23 -8.83 -4.04
N ALA A 293 -4.41 -8.65 -5.06
CA ALA A 293 -4.86 -8.25 -6.38
C ALA A 293 -4.02 -8.95 -7.45
N GLY A 294 -4.59 -9.17 -8.63
CA GLY A 294 -3.85 -9.56 -9.82
C GLY A 294 -3.50 -8.34 -10.66
N LEU A 295 -2.44 -8.44 -11.44
CA LEU A 295 -2.13 -7.51 -12.52
C LEU A 295 -2.27 -8.25 -13.84
N ASP A 296 -2.93 -7.64 -14.82
CA ASP A 296 -2.93 -8.19 -16.17
C ASP A 296 -1.64 -7.84 -16.94
N ALA A 297 -1.54 -8.31 -18.19
CA ALA A 297 -0.37 -8.07 -19.04
C ALA A 297 -0.13 -6.58 -19.39
N SER A 298 -1.11 -5.71 -19.13
CA SER A 298 -1.00 -4.26 -19.29
C SER A 298 -0.72 -3.51 -17.98
N GLY A 299 -0.61 -4.23 -16.86
CA GLY A 299 -0.44 -3.65 -15.53
C GLY A 299 -1.76 -3.18 -14.89
N MET A 300 -2.91 -3.56 -15.45
CA MET A 300 -4.21 -3.23 -14.87
C MET A 300 -4.48 -4.10 -13.64
N LEU A 301 -4.94 -3.50 -12.54
CA LEU A 301 -5.37 -4.25 -11.36
C LEU A 301 -6.67 -5.00 -11.66
N THR A 302 -6.57 -6.31 -11.53
CA THR A 302 -7.68 -7.26 -11.63
C THR A 302 -7.93 -7.88 -10.26
N ASP A 303 -9.19 -8.15 -9.93
CA ASP A 303 -9.57 -8.89 -8.72
C ASP A 303 -9.01 -8.33 -7.39
N PHE A 304 -8.86 -7.00 -7.26
CA PHE A 304 -8.43 -6.40 -6.00
C PHE A 304 -9.46 -6.70 -4.90
N ARG A 305 -9.00 -7.32 -3.82
CA ARG A 305 -9.80 -7.65 -2.64
C ARG A 305 -9.01 -7.36 -1.38
N LEU A 306 -9.60 -6.56 -0.49
CA LEU A 306 -9.06 -6.25 0.82
C LEU A 306 -10.06 -6.67 1.91
N GLY A 307 -9.61 -7.41 2.91
CA GLY A 307 -10.42 -7.69 4.10
C GLY A 307 -10.55 -6.43 4.96
N LEU A 308 -11.73 -5.82 4.94
CA LEU A 308 -12.07 -4.60 5.70
C LEU A 308 -13.41 -4.81 6.43
N PRO A 309 -13.42 -5.52 7.57
CA PRO A 309 -14.64 -5.82 8.29
C PRO A 309 -15.12 -4.60 9.10
N LEU A 310 -16.40 -4.24 8.94
CA LEU A 310 -16.98 -3.01 9.48
C LEU A 310 -16.90 -2.90 11.01
N ASP A 311 -17.10 -3.99 11.74
CA ASP A 311 -16.97 -4.04 13.20
C ASP A 311 -15.59 -3.60 13.68
N ARG A 312 -14.53 -4.01 12.98
CA ARG A 312 -13.17 -3.57 13.29
C ARG A 312 -13.04 -2.08 13.02
N VAL A 313 -13.55 -1.58 11.90
CA VAL A 313 -13.50 -0.15 11.58
C VAL A 313 -14.21 0.68 12.66
N VAL A 314 -15.43 0.31 13.06
CA VAL A 314 -16.19 1.00 14.12
C VAL A 314 -15.47 0.91 15.47
N ALA A 315 -14.98 -0.27 15.84
CA ALA A 315 -14.19 -0.47 17.05
C ALA A 315 -12.92 0.40 17.07
N HIS A 316 -12.30 0.63 15.90
CA HIS A 316 -11.13 1.50 15.76
C HIS A 316 -11.48 2.97 15.94
N VAL A 317 -12.54 3.44 15.29
CA VAL A 317 -13.06 4.81 15.48
C VAL A 317 -13.23 5.09 16.97
N LEU A 318 -13.92 4.20 17.69
CA LEU A 318 -14.16 4.39 19.12
C LEU A 318 -12.90 4.29 19.99
N THR A 319 -11.95 3.42 19.63
CA THR A 319 -10.68 3.33 20.37
C THR A 319 -9.90 4.64 20.24
N THR A 320 -9.90 5.22 19.05
CA THR A 320 -9.18 6.44 18.73
C THR A 320 -9.75 7.62 19.51
N GLU A 321 -11.07 7.77 19.47
CA GLU A 321 -11.78 8.84 20.18
C GLU A 321 -11.65 8.69 21.70
N ALA A 322 -11.78 7.47 22.23
CA ALA A 322 -11.52 7.21 23.64
C ALA A 322 -10.09 7.60 24.03
N SER A 323 -9.10 7.23 23.22
CA SER A 323 -7.68 7.52 23.47
C SER A 323 -7.39 9.02 23.40
N ALA A 324 -7.99 9.75 22.45
CA ALA A 324 -7.87 11.19 22.31
C ALA A 324 -8.40 11.94 23.54
N LEU A 325 -9.40 11.37 24.22
CA LEU A 325 -9.94 11.87 25.49
C LEU A 325 -9.18 11.36 26.73
N GLY A 326 -8.12 10.58 26.55
CA GLY A 326 -7.34 9.99 27.65
C GLY A 326 -8.05 8.87 28.41
N LEU A 327 -9.07 8.26 27.79
CA LEU A 327 -9.82 7.13 28.35
C LEU A 327 -9.08 5.82 28.08
N THR A 328 -9.23 4.86 28.98
CA THR A 328 -8.53 3.57 28.86
C THR A 328 -9.38 2.51 28.18
N ARG A 329 -10.69 2.71 28.09
CA ARG A 329 -11.66 1.77 27.51
C ARG A 329 -12.66 2.49 26.62
N ARG A 330 -13.10 1.82 25.56
CA ARG A 330 -14.16 2.31 24.65
C ARG A 330 -15.49 2.52 25.37
N GLU A 331 -15.81 1.65 26.33
CA GLU A 331 -16.99 1.79 27.20
C GLU A 331 -17.06 3.13 27.91
N GLU A 332 -15.91 3.64 28.35
CA GLU A 332 -15.85 4.92 29.07
C GLU A 332 -16.24 6.09 28.15
N TRP A 333 -15.98 5.96 26.84
CA TRP A 333 -16.41 6.95 25.86
C TRP A 333 -17.94 6.99 25.76
N VAL A 334 -18.59 5.83 25.62
CA VAL A 334 -20.06 5.75 25.50
C VAL A 334 -20.76 6.24 26.78
N VAL A 335 -20.23 5.86 27.95
CA VAL A 335 -20.72 6.36 29.24
C VAL A 335 -20.49 7.87 29.39
N GLY A 336 -19.36 8.38 28.89
CA GLY A 336 -19.08 9.81 28.82
C GLY A 336 -20.08 10.55 27.93
N ALA A 337 -20.39 10.00 26.76
CA ALA A 337 -21.37 10.54 25.82
C ALA A 337 -22.78 10.59 26.43
N ALA A 338 -23.17 9.58 27.21
CA ALA A 338 -24.43 9.59 27.97
C ALA A 338 -24.52 10.73 28.99
N SER A 339 -23.38 11.28 29.42
CA SER A 339 -23.32 12.36 30.41
C SER A 339 -24.06 12.02 31.71
N CYS A 340 -23.96 10.77 32.18
CA CYS A 340 -24.74 10.26 33.32
C CYS A 340 -24.61 11.07 34.62
N ALA A 341 -23.49 11.76 34.85
CA ALA A 341 -23.32 12.63 36.01
C ALA A 341 -24.20 13.91 35.96
N ARG A 342 -24.80 14.21 34.80
CA ARG A 342 -25.67 15.37 34.55
C ARG A 342 -27.15 14.99 34.47
N MET A 343 -27.53 13.78 34.88
CA MET A 343 -28.92 13.33 34.84
C MET A 343 -29.82 14.27 35.66
N PRO A 344 -30.91 14.81 35.07
CA PRO A 344 -31.81 15.72 35.76
C PRO A 344 -32.47 15.03 36.96
N ALA A 345 -32.84 15.83 37.95
CA ALA A 345 -33.68 15.36 39.06
C ALA A 345 -35.05 14.88 38.54
N LEU A 346 -35.66 13.94 39.26
CA LEU A 346 -36.99 13.48 38.96
C LEU A 346 -38.01 14.60 39.23
N PRO A 347 -38.88 14.95 38.26
CA PRO A 347 -39.85 16.03 38.41
C PRO A 347 -40.80 15.80 39.60
N ASP A 348 -40.82 16.75 40.53
CA ASP A 348 -41.69 16.75 41.72
C ASP A 348 -41.46 15.55 42.67
N LEU A 349 -40.27 14.94 42.62
CA LEU A 349 -39.95 13.76 43.41
C LEU A 349 -38.54 13.87 44.01
N ASP A 350 -38.43 13.72 45.33
CA ASP A 350 -37.15 13.73 46.07
C ASP A 350 -36.72 12.30 46.42
N VAL A 351 -36.61 11.45 45.40
CA VAL A 351 -36.12 10.07 45.51
C VAL A 351 -35.03 9.84 44.49
N CYS A 352 -34.16 8.85 44.73
CA CYS A 352 -33.00 8.56 43.90
C CYS A 352 -32.15 9.81 43.64
N ASP A 353 -31.22 10.08 44.57
CA ASP A 353 -30.32 11.23 44.51
C ASP A 353 -29.43 11.25 43.25
N ALA A 354 -28.59 12.28 43.09
CA ALA A 354 -27.72 12.40 41.92
C ALA A 354 -26.82 11.17 41.70
N THR A 355 -26.35 10.55 42.79
CA THR A 355 -25.52 9.35 42.74
C THR A 355 -26.31 8.15 42.22
N CYS A 356 -27.52 7.94 42.75
CA CYS A 356 -28.43 6.88 42.31
C CYS A 356 -28.76 7.00 40.82
N ARG A 357 -29.08 8.22 40.34
CA ARG A 357 -29.39 8.46 38.92
C ARG A 357 -28.18 8.25 38.01
N GLU A 358 -27.00 8.69 38.44
CA GLU A 358 -25.76 8.45 37.68
C GLU A 358 -25.49 6.95 37.55
N LEU A 359 -25.60 6.19 38.65
CA LEU A 359 -25.39 4.74 38.66
C LEU A 359 -26.39 4.01 37.76
N ALA A 360 -27.68 4.37 37.83
CA ALA A 360 -28.72 3.81 36.96
C ALA A 360 -28.44 4.08 35.47
N CYS A 361 -28.07 5.32 35.12
CA CYS A 361 -27.71 5.67 33.75
C CYS A 361 -26.46 4.91 33.26
N ARG A 362 -25.44 4.77 34.11
CA ARG A 362 -24.23 4.00 33.79
C ARG A 362 -24.55 2.53 33.56
N GLU A 363 -25.37 1.92 34.41
CA GLU A 363 -25.80 0.52 34.27
C GLU A 363 -26.44 0.28 32.89
N VAL A 364 -27.45 1.09 32.53
CA VAL A 364 -28.15 0.95 31.25
C VAL A 364 -27.20 1.20 30.07
N THR A 365 -26.35 2.22 30.15
CA THR A 365 -25.43 2.58 29.07
C THR A 365 -24.36 1.50 28.85
N THR A 366 -23.83 0.91 29.92
CA THR A 366 -22.89 -0.22 29.82
C THR A 366 -23.54 -1.45 29.20
N LEU A 367 -24.79 -1.76 29.57
CA LEU A 367 -25.53 -2.86 28.96
C LEU A 367 -25.85 -2.61 27.48
N LEU A 368 -26.22 -1.37 27.13
CA LEU A 368 -26.43 -0.94 25.75
C LEU A 368 -25.18 -1.13 24.92
N TRP A 369 -24.02 -0.70 25.42
CA TRP A 369 -22.73 -0.90 24.75
C TRP A 369 -22.41 -2.38 24.55
N ALA A 370 -22.56 -3.21 25.59
CA ALA A 370 -22.31 -4.65 25.47
C ALA A 370 -23.23 -5.31 24.41
N GLY A 371 -24.48 -4.86 24.32
CA GLY A 371 -25.41 -5.27 23.27
C GLY A 371 -24.97 -4.84 21.87
N LEU A 372 -24.55 -3.57 21.73
CA LEU A 372 -24.06 -2.99 20.48
C LEU A 372 -22.80 -3.71 19.97
N ASP A 373 -21.81 -3.95 20.83
CA ASP A 373 -20.54 -4.61 20.48
C ASP A 373 -20.79 -6.05 19.96
N LEU A 374 -21.73 -6.75 20.58
CA LEU A 374 -22.14 -8.09 20.17
C LEU A 374 -22.90 -8.08 18.82
N GLN A 375 -23.70 -7.06 18.55
CA GLN A 375 -24.43 -6.92 17.29
C GLN A 375 -23.55 -6.47 16.15
N LEU A 376 -22.64 -5.52 16.39
CA LEU A 376 -21.62 -5.13 15.42
C LEU A 376 -20.86 -6.36 14.93
N SER A 377 -20.44 -7.23 15.87
CA SER A 377 -19.80 -8.51 15.57
C SER A 377 -20.68 -9.49 14.75
N ALA A 378 -22.01 -9.42 14.92
CA ALA A 378 -22.96 -10.28 14.22
C ALA A 378 -23.34 -9.75 12.82
N VAL A 379 -23.24 -8.44 12.59
CA VAL A 379 -23.49 -7.78 11.30
C VAL A 379 -22.23 -7.81 10.41
N THR A 380 -21.03 -7.96 11.00
CA THR A 380 -19.74 -8.11 10.30
C THR A 380 -19.77 -9.00 9.06
N PRO A 381 -20.39 -10.20 9.05
CA PRO A 381 -20.38 -11.10 7.89
C PRO A 381 -21.03 -10.49 6.64
N SER A 382 -21.81 -9.43 6.79
CA SER A 382 -22.49 -8.74 5.68
C SER A 382 -21.59 -7.71 4.97
N ARG A 383 -20.53 -7.18 5.62
CA ARG A 383 -19.62 -6.15 5.04
C ARG A 383 -18.17 -6.42 5.45
N THR A 384 -17.55 -7.40 4.80
CA THR A 384 -16.23 -7.92 5.19
C THR A 384 -15.09 -7.50 4.27
N SER A 385 -15.39 -7.13 3.03
CA SER A 385 -14.37 -6.96 2.00
C SER A 385 -14.63 -5.75 1.11
N LEU A 386 -13.56 -5.01 0.83
CA LEU A 386 -13.51 -4.02 -0.22
C LEU A 386 -13.07 -4.71 -1.51
N THR A 387 -13.91 -4.72 -2.53
CA THR A 387 -13.58 -5.28 -3.86
C THR A 387 -13.50 -4.14 -4.85
N LEU A 388 -12.37 -4.02 -5.54
CA LEU A 388 -12.07 -2.92 -6.47
C LEU A 388 -11.64 -3.47 -7.83
N VAL A 389 -11.90 -2.69 -8.88
CA VAL A 389 -11.46 -2.95 -10.25
C VAL A 389 -11.09 -1.63 -10.89
N GLY A 390 -9.99 -1.60 -11.66
CA GLY A 390 -9.56 -0.41 -12.36
C GLY A 390 -8.12 -0.52 -12.84
N ALA A 391 -7.66 0.51 -13.54
CA ALA A 391 -6.28 0.62 -13.97
C ALA A 391 -5.54 1.59 -13.04
N LEU A 392 -4.30 1.24 -12.72
CA LEU A 392 -3.34 2.19 -12.15
C LEU A 392 -2.35 2.58 -13.23
N ASP A 393 -2.04 3.85 -13.29
CA ASP A 393 -0.99 4.38 -14.14
C ASP A 393 0.34 4.23 -13.39
N GLY A 394 1.27 3.50 -14.01
CA GLY A 394 2.62 3.32 -13.50
C GLY A 394 3.57 4.34 -14.12
N GLU A 395 4.25 5.12 -13.29
CA GLU A 395 5.32 6.00 -13.76
C GLU A 395 6.68 5.34 -13.55
N ILE A 396 7.56 5.53 -14.51
CA ILE A 396 8.95 5.07 -14.49
C ILE A 396 9.86 6.28 -14.34
N THR A 397 10.88 6.18 -13.49
CA THR A 397 11.94 7.19 -13.46
C THR A 397 12.68 7.17 -14.79
N ALA A 398 13.07 8.35 -15.27
CA ALA A 398 13.81 8.46 -16.51
C ALA A 398 15.14 7.67 -16.45
N GLY A 399 15.41 6.86 -17.49
CA GLY A 399 16.55 5.96 -17.52
C GLY A 399 16.44 4.72 -16.62
N GLU A 400 15.25 4.39 -16.11
CA GLU A 400 14.99 3.16 -15.34
C GLU A 400 13.92 2.28 -15.99
N ARG A 401 13.90 0.99 -15.64
CA ARG A 401 12.87 0.04 -16.09
C ARG A 401 11.80 -0.22 -15.04
N GLU A 402 12.10 0.10 -13.79
CA GLU A 402 11.25 -0.21 -12.64
C GLU A 402 10.19 0.88 -12.46
N VAL A 403 8.94 0.48 -12.28
CA VAL A 403 7.86 1.41 -11.93
C VAL A 403 8.15 2.00 -10.56
N SER A 404 8.34 3.30 -10.48
CA SER A 404 8.66 4.02 -9.25
C SER A 404 7.40 4.45 -8.49
N THR A 405 6.32 4.75 -9.20
CA THR A 405 5.04 5.13 -8.61
C THR A 405 3.88 4.50 -9.37
N TRP A 406 2.83 4.14 -8.64
CA TRP A 406 1.51 3.81 -9.17
C TRP A 406 0.52 4.84 -8.67
N SER A 407 -0.36 5.32 -9.55
CA SER A 407 -1.48 6.17 -9.14
C SER A 407 -2.72 5.94 -9.99
N GLY A 408 -3.90 6.17 -9.43
CA GLY A 408 -5.14 6.03 -10.17
C GLY A 408 -6.35 5.92 -9.26
N ALA A 409 -7.53 5.82 -9.87
CA ALA A 409 -8.78 5.62 -9.17
C ALA A 409 -9.35 4.24 -9.53
N LEU A 410 -9.69 3.46 -8.51
CA LEU A 410 -10.35 2.17 -8.65
C LEU A 410 -11.82 2.29 -8.28
N GLU A 411 -12.69 1.60 -9.00
CA GLU A 411 -14.12 1.56 -8.71
C GLU A 411 -14.51 0.22 -8.10
N GLY A 412 -15.46 0.23 -7.17
CA GLY A 412 -15.93 -1.02 -6.60
C GLY A 412 -16.97 -0.88 -5.52
N SER A 413 -16.93 -1.79 -4.56
CA SER A 413 -17.93 -1.84 -3.49
C SER A 413 -17.36 -2.42 -2.20
N TRP A 414 -17.93 -2.00 -1.08
CA TRP A 414 -17.59 -2.52 0.24
C TRP A 414 -18.71 -3.43 0.74
N GLY A 415 -18.45 -4.71 0.88
CA GLY A 415 -19.51 -5.66 1.18
C GLY A 415 -19.07 -7.11 1.32
N SER A 416 -20.06 -7.98 1.30
CA SER A 416 -19.96 -9.41 1.11
C SER A 416 -21.05 -9.87 0.14
N ALA A 417 -21.18 -11.18 -0.07
CA ALA A 417 -22.30 -11.72 -0.85
C ALA A 417 -23.69 -11.45 -0.21
N ALA A 418 -23.74 -11.10 1.08
CA ALA A 418 -24.98 -10.89 1.82
C ALA A 418 -25.43 -9.43 1.87
N ALA A 419 -24.50 -8.46 1.87
CA ALA A 419 -24.80 -7.04 1.76
C ALA A 419 -23.66 -6.31 1.06
N VAL A 420 -23.98 -5.25 0.33
CA VAL A 420 -23.00 -4.42 -0.38
C VAL A 420 -23.27 -2.97 -0.03
N SER A 421 -22.24 -2.14 -0.06
CA SER A 421 -22.37 -0.69 0.06
C SER A 421 -23.49 -0.23 -0.88
N PRO A 422 -24.40 0.64 -0.39
CA PRO A 422 -25.50 1.13 -1.20
C PRO A 422 -25.03 1.98 -2.38
N GLU A 423 -23.79 2.49 -2.31
CA GLU A 423 -23.13 3.27 -3.34
C GLU A 423 -21.93 2.53 -3.94
N PRO A 424 -21.60 2.78 -5.22
CA PRO A 424 -20.29 2.45 -5.76
C PRO A 424 -19.23 3.32 -5.08
N LEU A 425 -18.11 2.71 -4.72
CA LEU A 425 -16.97 3.39 -4.11
C LEU A 425 -15.93 3.71 -5.19
N VAL A 426 -15.39 4.91 -5.12
CA VAL A 426 -14.19 5.31 -5.87
C VAL A 426 -13.04 5.40 -4.86
N VAL A 427 -11.96 4.68 -5.13
CA VAL A 427 -10.80 4.59 -4.26
C VAL A 427 -9.58 5.11 -4.99
N ASP A 428 -9.06 6.25 -4.53
CA ASP A 428 -7.81 6.79 -5.01
C ASP A 428 -6.66 5.98 -4.42
N VAL A 429 -5.73 5.56 -5.28
CA VAL A 429 -4.57 4.77 -4.92
C VAL A 429 -3.32 5.54 -5.28
N VAL A 430 -2.37 5.60 -4.33
CA VAL A 430 -1.00 6.06 -4.59
C VAL A 430 -0.06 5.04 -3.97
N ALA A 431 0.85 4.47 -4.75
CA ALA A 431 1.86 3.55 -4.25
C ALA A 431 3.25 3.93 -4.76
N THR A 432 4.23 4.06 -3.87
CA THR A 432 5.60 4.47 -4.22
C THR A 432 6.57 3.34 -3.91
N ARG A 433 7.45 3.00 -4.86
CA ARG A 433 8.41 1.90 -4.71
C ARG A 433 9.32 2.14 -3.52
N VAL A 434 9.47 1.14 -2.67
CA VAL A 434 10.40 1.13 -1.55
C VAL A 434 11.78 0.76 -2.10
N ILE A 435 12.68 1.73 -2.17
CA ILE A 435 14.07 1.50 -2.59
C ILE A 435 14.82 0.89 -1.39
N PRO A 436 15.37 -0.33 -1.51
CA PRO A 436 16.10 -1.00 -0.42
C PRO A 436 17.44 -0.36 -0.06
#